data_AF-F1AS24-F1
#
_entry.id   AF-F1AS24-F1
#
_cell.length_a   1.000
_cell.length_b   1.000
_cell.length_c   1.000
_cell.angle_alpha   90.00
_cell.angle_beta   90.00
_cell.angle_gamma   90.00
#
_symmetry.space_group_name_H-M   'P 1'
#
loop_
_entity.id
_entity.type
_entity.pdbx_description
1 polymer ?
#
loop_
_entity_poly.entity_id
_entity_poly.type
_entity_poly.pdbx_seq_one_letter_code
_entity_poly.pdbx_strand_id
1 'polypeptide(L)'
;WSIEEITRESYKYADGLAMSAKKDAMVQMGGLLCFKDESFLDVYTECRTLCVVQEGFPTYGGLEGGAMERLAVGLYDGMRQDWLAYRINQVEYLVNGLESIGVVCQQA
;
A
#
# COMPACT_ATOMS: atom_id res chain seq x y z
N TRP A 1 -19.96 -3.17 1.45
CA TRP A 1 -18.95 -3.12 0.38
C TRP A 1 -17.87 -4.13 0.69
N SER A 2 -17.29 -4.76 -0.32
CA SER A 2 -16.03 -5.52 -0.16
C SER A 2 -14.88 -4.56 0.17
N ILE A 3 -13.76 -5.10 0.69
CA ILE A 3 -12.56 -4.28 0.93
C ILE A 3 -12.08 -3.64 -0.38
N GLU A 4 -12.09 -4.39 -1.48
CA GLU A 4 -11.76 -3.86 -2.81
C GLU A 4 -12.66 -2.69 -3.22
N GLU A 5 -13.97 -2.79 -2.98
CA GLU A 5 -14.91 -1.69 -3.27
C GLU A 5 -14.63 -0.45 -2.42
N ILE A 6 -14.32 -0.63 -1.13
CA ILE A 6 -13.94 0.45 -0.21
C ILE A 6 -12.65 1.11 -0.69
N THR A 7 -11.60 0.32 -0.94
CA THR A 7 -10.31 0.81 -1.42
C THR A 7 -10.47 1.60 -2.72
N ARG A 8 -11.25 1.06 -3.68
CA ARG A 8 -11.54 1.77 -4.93
C ARG A 8 -12.29 3.07 -4.68
N GLU A 9 -13.29 3.08 -3.81
CA GLU A 9 -14.03 4.31 -3.47
C GLU A 9 -13.12 5.35 -2.81
N SER A 10 -12.25 4.95 -1.88
CA SER A 10 -11.29 5.85 -1.25
C SER A 10 -10.37 6.53 -2.27
N TYR A 11 -9.86 5.78 -3.25
CA TYR A 11 -8.98 6.34 -4.28
C TYR A 11 -9.68 7.23 -5.30
N LYS A 12 -11.02 7.21 -5.41
CA LYS A 12 -11.74 8.20 -6.24
C LYS A 12 -11.54 9.62 -5.75
N TYR A 13 -11.28 9.80 -4.45
CA TYR A 13 -11.06 11.11 -3.82
C TYR A 13 -9.60 11.54 -3.79
N ALA A 14 -8.69 10.77 -4.39
CA ALA A 14 -7.29 11.11 -4.54
C ALA A 14 -6.96 11.45 -5.99
N ASP A 15 -5.91 12.25 -6.18
CA ASP A 15 -5.33 12.61 -7.48
C ASP A 15 -4.12 11.73 -7.85
N GLY A 16 -3.51 11.12 -6.83
CA GLY A 16 -2.43 10.18 -6.97
C GLY A 16 -2.15 9.47 -5.65
N LEU A 17 -1.26 8.49 -5.67
CA LEU A 17 -0.84 7.75 -4.49
C LEU A 17 0.66 7.47 -4.54
N ALA A 18 1.31 7.58 -3.39
CA ALA A 18 2.65 7.05 -3.14
C ALA A 18 2.52 5.93 -2.11
N MET A 19 2.82 4.71 -2.52
CA MET A 19 2.64 3.51 -1.71
C MET A 19 3.98 2.83 -1.45
N SER A 20 4.20 2.44 -0.20
CA SER A 20 5.21 1.44 0.13
C SER A 20 4.52 0.08 0.20
N ALA A 21 4.81 -0.79 -0.77
CA ALA A 21 4.21 -2.12 -0.85
C ALA A 21 4.67 -3.03 0.30
N LYS A 22 5.72 -2.63 1.02
CA LYS A 22 6.26 -3.33 2.20
C LYS A 22 5.31 -3.44 3.40
N LYS A 23 4.12 -2.85 3.29
CA LYS A 23 3.12 -2.73 4.35
C LYS A 23 1.95 -3.63 4.01
N ASP A 24 0.85 -3.05 3.53
CA ASP A 24 -0.40 -3.79 3.33
C ASP A 24 -0.37 -4.75 2.14
N ALA A 25 0.58 -4.60 1.20
CA ALA A 25 0.80 -5.57 0.13
C ALA A 25 1.70 -6.76 0.55
N MET A 26 2.11 -6.86 1.82
CA MET A 26 2.80 -8.03 2.39
C MET A 26 4.09 -8.48 1.69
N VAL A 27 4.78 -7.58 0.99
CA VAL A 27 6.05 -7.88 0.31
C VAL A 27 7.26 -7.36 1.10
N GLN A 28 8.44 -7.92 0.85
CA GLN A 28 9.67 -7.50 1.52
C GLN A 28 10.26 -6.20 0.92
N MET A 29 9.97 -5.94 -0.35
CA MET A 29 10.44 -4.77 -1.11
C MET A 29 9.40 -4.37 -2.16
N GLY A 30 9.35 -3.08 -2.53
CA GLY A 30 8.43 -2.58 -3.54
C GLY A 30 7.74 -1.27 -3.15
N GLY A 31 7.37 -0.50 -4.17
CA GLY A 31 6.60 0.73 -4.03
C GLY A 31 5.90 1.09 -5.33
N LEU A 32 4.91 1.97 -5.24
CA LEU A 32 4.14 2.46 -6.38
C LEU A 32 3.98 3.97 -6.27
N LEU A 33 4.08 4.65 -7.41
CA LEU A 33 3.63 6.02 -7.59
C LEU A 33 2.60 6.00 -8.71
N CYS A 34 1.35 6.33 -8.40
CA CYS A 34 0.26 6.33 -9.38
C CYS A 34 -0.40 7.71 -9.44
N PHE A 35 -0.92 8.04 -10.61
CA PHE A 35 -1.67 9.26 -10.89
C PHE A 35 -3.02 8.87 -11.46
N LYS A 36 -4.05 9.66 -11.15
CA LYS A 36 -5.45 9.29 -11.36
C LYS A 36 -5.82 9.09 -12.83
N ASP A 37 -5.47 10.06 -13.67
CA ASP A 37 -5.89 10.11 -15.07
C ASP A 37 -4.97 11.04 -15.89
N GLU A 38 -5.30 11.21 -17.18
CA GLU A 38 -4.53 11.97 -18.16
C GLU A 38 -4.36 13.45 -17.79
N SER A 39 -5.18 14.02 -16.90
CA SER A 39 -4.98 15.40 -16.43
C SER A 39 -3.66 15.60 -15.68
N PHE A 40 -3.02 14.51 -15.22
CA PHE A 40 -1.72 14.51 -14.55
C PHE A 40 -0.58 13.98 -15.45
N LEU A 41 -0.79 13.88 -16.77
CA LEU A 41 0.18 13.28 -17.70
C LEU A 41 1.54 14.01 -17.70
N ASP A 42 1.54 15.34 -17.57
CA ASP A 42 2.76 16.15 -17.48
C ASP A 42 3.58 15.77 -16.22
N VAL A 43 2.91 15.70 -15.06
CA VAL A 43 3.52 15.29 -13.79
C VAL A 43 4.03 13.85 -13.87
N TYR A 44 3.24 12.94 -14.43
CA TYR A 44 3.67 11.56 -14.66
C TYR A 44 4.93 11.48 -15.54
N THR A 45 5.03 12.31 -16.58
CA THR A 45 6.17 12.34 -17.50
C THR A 45 7.44 12.87 -16.82
N GLU A 46 7.31 13.91 -16.00
CA GLU A 46 8.41 14.42 -15.17
C GLU A 46 8.88 13.37 -14.16
N CYS A 47 7.95 12.75 -13.43
CA CYS A 47 8.27 11.68 -12.48
C CYS A 47 8.93 10.47 -13.15
N ARG A 48 8.51 10.10 -14.36
CA ARG A 48 9.19 9.05 -15.14
C ARG A 48 10.63 9.41 -15.48
N THR A 49 10.87 10.68 -15.85
CA THR A 49 12.21 11.17 -16.16
C THR A 49 13.11 11.10 -14.93
N LEU A 50 12.58 11.48 -13.76
CA LEU A 50 13.28 11.34 -12.47
C LEU A 50 13.50 9.88 -12.07
N CYS A 51 12.51 9.01 -12.30
CA CYS A 51 12.60 7.58 -11.99
C CYS A 51 13.79 6.92 -12.69
N VAL A 52 14.06 7.27 -13.96
CA VAL A 52 15.23 6.76 -14.71
C VAL A 52 16.53 7.04 -13.98
N VAL A 53 16.65 8.22 -13.36
CA VAL A 53 17.88 8.66 -12.67
C VAL A 53 17.97 8.09 -11.26
N GLN A 54 16.85 7.94 -10.56
CA GLN A 54 16.82 7.64 -9.12
C GLN A 54 16.61 6.15 -8.81
N GLU A 55 15.79 5.46 -9.60
CA GLU A 55 15.30 4.11 -9.28
C GLU A 55 15.59 3.10 -10.40
N GLY A 56 15.43 3.51 -11.66
CA GLY A 56 15.60 2.67 -12.85
C GLY A 56 14.60 2.99 -13.95
N PHE A 57 14.56 2.20 -15.03
CA PHE A 57 13.62 2.45 -16.12
C PHE A 57 12.16 2.31 -15.65
N PRO A 58 11.20 3.15 -16.12
CA PRO A 58 9.84 3.19 -15.59
C PRO A 58 9.05 1.88 -15.63
N THR A 59 9.46 0.90 -16.43
CA THR A 59 8.80 -0.42 -16.49
C THR A 59 9.23 -1.38 -15.38
N TYR A 60 10.25 -1.03 -14.58
CA TYR A 60 10.66 -1.85 -13.44
C TYR A 60 11.00 -1.03 -12.19
N GLY A 61 11.39 0.24 -12.32
CA GLY A 61 11.53 1.18 -11.19
C GLY A 61 12.40 0.65 -10.04
N GLY A 62 13.53 0.01 -10.37
CA GLY A 62 14.45 -0.55 -9.37
C GLY A 62 14.05 -1.90 -8.78
N LEU A 63 12.94 -2.50 -9.23
CA LEU A 63 12.46 -3.80 -8.76
C LEU A 63 12.87 -4.93 -9.71
N GLU A 64 13.25 -6.09 -9.16
CA GLU A 64 13.33 -7.29 -9.98
C GLU A 64 11.92 -7.77 -10.40
N GLY A 65 11.81 -8.43 -11.55
CA GLY A 65 10.52 -8.90 -12.06
C GLY A 65 9.72 -9.75 -11.06
N GLY A 66 10.40 -10.61 -10.29
CA GLY A 66 9.78 -11.40 -9.24
C GLY A 66 9.24 -10.56 -8.07
N ALA A 67 9.86 -9.42 -7.74
CA ALA A 67 9.33 -8.51 -6.73
C ALA A 67 8.05 -7.82 -7.22
N MET A 68 8.00 -7.43 -8.50
CA MET A 68 6.79 -6.88 -9.11
C MET A 68 5.63 -7.89 -9.10
N GLU A 69 5.91 -9.16 -9.42
CA GLU A 69 4.90 -10.22 -9.38
C GLU A 69 4.35 -10.44 -7.96
N ARG A 70 5.24 -10.56 -6.96
CA ARG A 70 4.81 -10.71 -5.56
C ARG A 70 4.04 -9.49 -5.07
N LEU A 71 4.39 -8.29 -5.52
CA LEU A 71 3.67 -7.06 -5.20
C LEU A 71 2.26 -7.12 -5.78
N ALA A 72 2.12 -7.50 -7.06
CA ALA A 72 0.82 -7.61 -7.72
C ALA A 72 -0.10 -8.60 -6.97
N VAL A 73 0.39 -9.79 -6.64
CA VAL A 73 -0.35 -10.78 -5.85
C VAL A 73 -0.67 -10.26 -4.45
N GLY A 74 0.33 -9.66 -3.79
CA GLY A 74 0.21 -9.15 -2.42
C GLY A 74 -0.82 -8.04 -2.24
N LEU A 75 -1.05 -7.21 -3.27
CA LEU A 75 -2.13 -6.22 -3.26
C LEU A 75 -3.52 -6.87 -3.13
N TYR A 76 -3.76 -7.99 -3.82
CA TYR A 76 -5.02 -8.72 -3.71
C TYR A 76 -5.13 -9.46 -2.38
N ASP A 77 -4.05 -10.13 -1.95
CA ASP A 77 -4.05 -10.83 -0.67
C ASP A 77 -4.25 -9.87 0.51
N GLY A 78 -3.69 -8.65 0.43
CA GLY A 78 -3.84 -7.62 1.46
C GLY A 78 -5.28 -7.12 1.62
N MET A 79 -6.12 -7.26 0.59
CA MET A 79 -7.54 -6.90 0.62
C MET A 79 -8.44 -8.02 1.13
N ARG A 80 -7.90 -9.20 1.45
CA ARG A 80 -8.71 -10.29 2.01
C ARG A 80 -9.23 -9.94 3.40
N GLN A 81 -10.55 -10.00 3.58
CA GLN A 81 -11.21 -9.57 4.81
C GLN A 81 -10.83 -10.41 6.03
N ASP A 82 -10.66 -11.72 5.86
CA ASP A 82 -10.21 -12.64 6.92
C ASP A 82 -8.78 -12.30 7.38
N TRP A 83 -7.89 -12.02 6.43
CA TRP A 83 -6.53 -11.56 6.72
C TRP A 83 -6.51 -10.23 7.50
N LEU A 84 -7.26 -9.22 7.02
CA LEU A 84 -7.32 -7.92 7.68
C LEU A 84 -7.91 -8.02 9.09
N ALA A 85 -8.99 -8.78 9.26
CA ALA A 85 -9.60 -9.00 10.58
C ALA A 85 -8.60 -9.65 11.54
N TYR A 86 -7.88 -10.70 11.12
CA TYR A 86 -6.83 -11.33 11.92
C TYR A 86 -5.73 -10.33 12.30
N ARG A 87 -5.19 -9.58 11.32
CA ARG A 87 -4.07 -8.65 11.52
C ARG A 87 -4.44 -7.46 12.41
N ILE A 88 -5.67 -6.97 12.33
CA ILE A 88 -6.16 -5.86 13.17
C ILE A 88 -6.40 -6.37 14.59
N ASN A 89 -7.10 -7.49 14.73
CA ASN A 89 -7.44 -8.07 16.04
C ASN A 89 -6.20 -8.52 16.82
N GLN A 90 -5.12 -8.91 16.14
CA GLN A 90 -3.85 -9.21 16.82
C GLN A 90 -3.28 -7.97 17.55
N VAL A 91 -3.35 -6.80 16.93
CA VAL A 91 -2.90 -5.54 17.55
C VAL A 91 -3.87 -5.14 18.67
N GLU A 92 -5.17 -5.24 18.42
CA GLU A 92 -6.19 -4.97 19.44
C GLU A 92 -6.02 -5.86 20.67
N TYR A 93 -5.74 -7.15 20.49
CA TYR A 93 -5.47 -8.07 21.60
C TYR A 93 -4.30 -7.61 22.47
N LEU A 94 -3.19 -7.17 21.84
CA LEU A 94 -2.03 -6.63 22.57
C LEU A 94 -2.40 -5.37 23.36
N VAL A 95 -3.11 -4.43 22.72
CA VAL A 95 -3.57 -3.19 23.37
C VAL A 95 -4.44 -3.49 24.57
N ASN A 96 -5.46 -4.34 24.42
CA ASN A 96 -6.36 -4.74 25.49
C ASN A 96 -5.60 -5.41 26.66
N GLY A 97 -4.60 -6.25 26.34
CA GLY A 97 -3.73 -6.85 27.35
C GLY A 97 -2.93 -5.81 28.14
N LEU A 98 -2.32 -4.84 27.46
CA LEU A 98 -1.57 -3.75 28.08
C LEU A 98 -2.46 -2.86 28.96
N GLU A 99 -3.65 -2.52 28.49
CA GLU A 99 -4.60 -1.71 29.26
C GLU A 99 -5.13 -2.44 30.48
N SER A 100 -5.33 -3.76 30.40
CA SER A 100 -5.77 -4.58 31.54
C SER A 100 -4.80 -4.55 32.73
N ILE A 101 -3.52 -4.25 32.48
CA ILE A 101 -2.48 -4.10 33.52
C ILE A 101 -2.15 -2.64 33.84
N GLY A 102 -2.95 -1.69 33.34
CA GLY A 102 -2.83 -0.26 33.63
C GLY A 102 -1.86 0.51 32.73
N VAL A 103 -1.36 -0.08 31.63
CA VAL A 103 -0.55 0.64 30.63
C VAL A 103 -1.47 1.33 29.63
N VAL A 104 -1.48 2.66 29.65
CA VAL A 104 -2.32 3.47 28.76
C VAL A 104 -1.77 3.45 27.34
N CYS A 105 -2.60 3.01 26.39
CA CYS A 105 -2.28 2.98 24.98
C CYS A 105 -3.09 4.05 24.23
N GLN A 106 -2.60 4.49 23.06
CA GLN A 106 -3.38 5.36 22.17
C GLN A 106 -4.53 4.57 21.55
N GLN A 107 -5.75 5.04 21.77
CA GLN A 107 -6.95 4.48 21.16
C GLN A 107 -7.19 5.08 19.76
N ALA A 108 -7.74 4.27 18.86
CA ALA A 108 -8.07 4.64 17.49
C ALA A 108 -9.36 5.49 17.40
#